data_AF-A0A939HUF7-F1
#
_entry.id   AF-A0A939HUF7-F1
#
_cell.length_a   1.000
_cell.length_b   1.000
_cell.length_c   1.000
_cell.angle_alpha   90.00
_cell.angle_beta   90.00
_cell.angle_gamma   90.00
#
_symmetry.space_group_name_H-M   'P 1'
#
loop_
_entity.id
_entity.type
_entity.pdbx_description
1 polymer ?
#
loop_
_entity_poly.entity_id
_entity_poly.type
_entity_poly.pdbx_seq_one_letter_code
_entity_poly.pdbx_strand_id
1 'polypeptide(L)'
;MTNTMRVSNVKVSDEQERRPDIDAYAREVKTDDVGELMAELNIPDDCTSVIIRLHNLLGRSRKHVRLWLILPHPDFGGNAPLFYLHRGQPEVVDALLEAIETGQIG
;
A
#
# COMPACT_ATOMS: atom_id res chain seq x y z
N MET A 1 -24.38 -54.84 37.26
CA MET A 1 -24.95 -54.27 36.03
C MET A 1 -24.33 -52.90 35.83
N THR A 2 -23.24 -52.82 35.07
CA THR A 2 -22.46 -51.59 34.89
C THR A 2 -22.62 -51.07 33.47
N ASN A 3 -22.78 -49.75 33.41
CA ASN A 3 -23.39 -48.97 32.35
C ASN A 3 -22.39 -48.73 31.19
N THR A 4 -22.70 -49.20 29.99
CA THR A 4 -21.89 -48.98 28.78
C THR A 4 -22.09 -47.55 28.28
N MET A 5 -21.10 -46.69 28.48
CA MET A 5 -21.07 -45.32 27.96
C MET A 5 -20.86 -45.35 26.43
N ARG A 6 -21.87 -44.93 25.65
CA ARG A 6 -21.74 -44.70 24.19
C ARG A 6 -20.82 -43.50 23.96
N VAL A 7 -19.70 -43.71 23.28
CA VAL A 7 -18.89 -42.63 22.72
C VAL A 7 -19.60 -42.13 21.46
N SER A 8 -20.08 -40.89 21.49
CA SER A 8 -20.73 -40.25 20.34
C SER A 8 -19.72 -39.95 19.25
N ASN A 9 -19.98 -40.44 18.04
CA ASN A 9 -19.30 -40.03 16.80
C ASN A 9 -19.43 -38.51 16.62
N VAL A 10 -18.36 -37.77 16.93
CA VAL A 10 -18.21 -36.39 16.44
C VAL A 10 -17.94 -36.49 14.94
N LYS A 11 -18.92 -36.07 14.13
CA LYS A 11 -18.69 -35.73 12.73
C LYS A 11 -17.70 -34.56 12.73
N VAL A 12 -16.46 -34.84 12.35
CA VAL A 12 -15.53 -33.81 11.91
C VAL A 12 -16.14 -33.26 10.63
N SER A 13 -16.86 -32.16 10.74
CA SER A 13 -17.27 -31.38 9.58
C SER A 13 -16.01 -30.96 8.87
N ASP A 14 -15.92 -31.24 7.57
CA ASP A 14 -14.93 -30.67 6.67
C ASP A 14 -15.04 -29.14 6.75
N GLU A 15 -14.34 -28.52 7.70
CA GLU A 15 -13.90 -27.14 7.59
C GLU A 15 -12.87 -27.14 6.48
N GLN A 16 -13.41 -27.10 5.27
CA GLN A 16 -12.72 -26.82 4.03
C GLN A 16 -11.91 -25.55 4.27
N GLU A 17 -10.62 -25.76 4.54
CA GLU A 17 -9.61 -24.74 4.69
C GLU A 17 -9.65 -23.89 3.42
N ARG A 18 -10.42 -22.81 3.48
CA ARG A 18 -10.54 -21.82 2.40
C ARG A 18 -9.19 -21.12 2.36
N ARG A 19 -8.22 -21.75 1.69
CA ARG A 19 -6.97 -21.10 1.28
C ARG A 19 -7.41 -19.80 0.58
N PRO A 20 -6.92 -18.63 1.03
CA PRO A 20 -7.23 -17.39 0.35
C PRO A 20 -6.79 -17.55 -1.10
N ASP A 21 -7.72 -17.32 -2.01
CA ASP A 21 -7.48 -17.34 -3.44
C ASP A 21 -6.35 -16.34 -3.73
N ILE A 22 -5.18 -16.86 -4.11
CA ILE A 22 -3.98 -16.07 -4.39
C ILE A 22 -4.25 -15.18 -5.62
N ASP A 23 -5.16 -15.61 -6.51
CA ASP A 23 -5.56 -14.87 -7.70
C ASP A 23 -6.46 -13.68 -7.33
N ALA A 24 -7.12 -13.68 -6.16
CA ALA A 24 -7.89 -12.54 -5.67
C ALA A 24 -7.01 -11.35 -5.21
N TYR A 25 -5.71 -11.57 -4.95
CA TYR A 25 -4.75 -10.48 -4.76
C TYR A 25 -4.28 -9.88 -6.10
N ALA A 26 -4.41 -10.63 -7.20
CA ALA A 26 -4.14 -10.19 -8.56
C ALA A 26 -5.38 -9.59 -9.24
N ARG A 27 -6.27 -8.94 -8.48
CA ARG A 27 -7.29 -8.07 -9.09
C ARG A 27 -6.56 -7.06 -9.95
N GLU A 28 -6.91 -7.05 -11.23
CA GLU A 28 -6.43 -6.15 -12.28
C GLU A 28 -5.96 -4.83 -11.69
N VAL A 29 -4.65 -4.60 -11.74
CA VAL A 29 -4.09 -3.27 -11.52
C VAL A 29 -4.75 -2.40 -12.57
N LYS A 30 -5.69 -1.54 -12.13
CA LYS A 30 -6.17 -0.47 -13.00
C LYS A 30 -4.95 0.36 -13.31
N THR A 31 -4.52 0.35 -14.56
CA THR A 31 -3.47 1.22 -15.08
C THR A 31 -3.75 2.71 -14.80
N ASP A 32 -4.97 3.04 -14.36
CA ASP A 32 -5.45 4.37 -14.02
C ASP A 32 -5.25 4.80 -12.56
N ASP A 33 -4.74 3.95 -11.65
CA ASP A 33 -4.66 4.28 -10.22
C ASP A 33 -3.77 5.50 -9.90
N VAL A 34 -2.68 5.67 -10.66
CA VAL A 34 -1.78 6.84 -10.53
C VAL A 34 -2.45 8.11 -11.06
N GLY A 35 -3.09 8.03 -12.23
CA GLY A 35 -3.79 9.17 -12.82
C GLY A 35 -4.96 9.64 -11.96
N GLU A 36 -5.77 8.70 -11.44
CA GLU A 36 -6.85 9.01 -10.51
C GLU A 36 -6.34 9.63 -9.21
N LEU A 37 -5.22 9.15 -8.67
CA LEU A 37 -4.61 9.72 -7.46
C LEU A 37 -4.06 11.13 -7.70
N MET A 38 -3.37 11.35 -8.82
CA MET A 38 -2.83 12.65 -9.19
C MET A 38 -3.95 13.66 -9.39
N ALA A 39 -5.02 13.27 -10.07
CA ALA A 39 -6.22 14.09 -10.22
C ALA A 39 -6.90 14.37 -8.86
N GLU A 40 -7.06 13.34 -8.01
CA GLU A 40 -7.67 13.49 -6.67
C GLU A 40 -6.91 14.49 -5.79
N LEU A 41 -5.58 14.43 -5.81
CA LEU A 41 -4.71 15.26 -4.96
C LEU A 41 -4.23 16.53 -5.66
N ASN A 42 -4.73 16.82 -6.86
CA ASN A 42 -4.32 17.95 -7.70
C ASN A 42 -2.79 18.04 -7.84
N ILE A 43 -2.16 16.90 -8.11
CA ILE A 43 -0.71 16.77 -8.27
C ILE A 43 -0.35 17.19 -9.71
N PRO A 44 0.61 18.10 -9.90
CA PRO A 44 1.05 18.50 -11.23
C PRO A 44 1.62 17.33 -12.05
N ASP A 45 1.44 17.36 -13.38
CA ASP A 45 1.84 16.28 -14.29
C ASP A 45 3.37 16.02 -14.30
N ASP A 46 4.18 17.03 -13.98
CA ASP A 46 5.63 16.90 -13.88
C ASP A 46 6.09 15.98 -12.73
N CYS A 47 5.21 15.72 -11.75
CA CYS A 47 5.46 14.82 -10.64
C CYS A 47 5.16 13.34 -10.98
N THR A 48 4.70 13.03 -12.19
CA THR A 48 4.26 11.67 -12.59
C THR A 48 5.31 10.60 -12.27
N SER A 49 6.59 10.85 -12.58
CA SER A 49 7.67 9.90 -12.33
C SER A 49 7.84 9.57 -10.84
N VAL A 50 7.81 10.59 -9.98
CA VAL A 50 7.90 10.45 -8.51
C VAL A 50 6.72 9.65 -7.97
N ILE A 51 5.50 9.93 -8.46
CA ILE A 51 4.31 9.20 -8.01
C ILE A 51 4.35 7.74 -8.45
N ILE A 52 4.77 7.45 -9.70
CA ILE A 52 4.94 6.07 -10.17
C ILE A 52 5.98 5.33 -9.32
N ARG A 53 7.11 5.99 -9.01
CA ARG A 53 8.17 5.41 -8.19
C ARG A 53 7.68 5.08 -6.77
N LEU A 54 7.05 6.04 -6.10
CA LEU A 54 6.44 5.85 -4.79
C LEU A 54 5.35 4.75 -4.81
N HIS A 55 4.54 4.71 -5.87
CA HIS A 55 3.52 3.69 -6.05
C HIS A 55 4.12 2.28 -6.15
N ASN A 56 5.23 2.13 -6.87
CA ASN A 56 5.95 0.86 -6.94
C ASN A 56 6.58 0.49 -5.60
N LEU A 57 7.17 1.46 -4.89
CA LEU A 57 7.79 1.25 -3.57
C LEU A 57 6.79 0.77 -2.52
N LEU A 58 5.56 1.31 -2.54
CA LEU A 58 4.50 0.98 -1.57
C LEU A 58 3.57 -0.17 -2.01
N GLY A 59 4.07 -1.07 -2.87
CA GLY A 59 3.35 -2.27 -3.28
C GLY A 59 2.10 -1.99 -4.12
N ARG A 60 2.10 -0.88 -4.87
CA ARG A 60 1.03 -0.47 -5.79
C ARG A 60 -0.33 -0.25 -5.13
N SER A 61 -0.32 0.20 -3.87
CA SER A 61 -1.54 0.54 -3.14
C SER A 61 -1.80 2.04 -3.17
N ARG A 62 -2.79 2.48 -3.95
CA ARG A 62 -3.25 3.88 -3.98
C ARG A 62 -3.52 4.44 -2.58
N LYS A 63 -4.13 3.64 -1.69
CA LYS A 63 -4.42 4.05 -0.31
C LYS A 63 -3.14 4.37 0.46
N HIS A 64 -2.10 3.53 0.33
CA HIS A 64 -0.82 3.76 1.02
C HIS A 64 -0.09 4.97 0.46
N VAL A 65 -0.04 5.12 -0.88
CA VAL A 65 0.56 6.30 -1.52
C VAL A 65 -0.14 7.58 -1.06
N ARG A 66 -1.48 7.59 -1.09
CA ARG A 66 -2.28 8.73 -0.61
C ARG A 66 -1.94 9.10 0.83
N LEU A 67 -1.94 8.13 1.74
CA LEU A 67 -1.61 8.38 3.15
C LEU A 67 -0.17 8.91 3.30
N TRP A 68 0.78 8.32 2.60
CA TRP A 68 2.17 8.75 2.65
C TRP A 68 2.33 10.20 2.18
N LEU A 69 1.63 10.61 1.11
CA LEU A 69 1.70 11.97 0.57
C LEU A 69 1.05 13.03 1.47
N ILE A 70 -0.06 12.71 2.17
CA ILE A 70 -0.82 13.72 2.94
C ILE A 70 -0.42 13.82 4.41
N LEU A 71 0.25 12.80 4.96
CA LEU A 71 0.65 12.80 6.35
C LEU A 71 2.00 13.50 6.55
N PRO A 72 2.19 14.22 7.66
CA PRO A 72 3.49 14.73 8.10
C PRO A 72 4.59 13.66 8.06
N HIS A 73 5.73 13.97 7.43
CA HIS A 73 6.89 13.07 7.38
C HIS A 73 8.06 13.66 8.18
N PRO A 74 8.75 12.88 9.03
CA PRO A 74 9.88 13.36 9.83
C PRO A 74 11.02 13.93 8.97
N ASP A 75 11.39 13.25 7.88
CA ASP A 75 12.44 13.70 6.95
C ASP A 75 12.10 15.00 6.21
N PHE A 76 10.83 15.43 6.25
CA PHE A 76 10.37 16.69 5.69
C PHE A 76 10.12 17.76 6.76
N GLY A 77 10.71 17.59 7.95
CA GLY A 77 10.55 18.52 9.08
C GLY A 77 9.13 18.59 9.59
N GLY A 78 8.35 17.50 9.45
CA GLY A 78 6.93 17.45 9.81
C GLY A 78 5.98 18.00 8.75
N ASN A 79 6.47 18.42 7.58
CA ASN A 79 5.60 18.73 6.45
C ASN A 79 5.17 17.44 5.74
N ALA A 80 4.01 17.48 5.10
CA ALA A 80 3.55 16.39 4.25
C ALA A 80 4.30 16.42 2.91
N PRO A 81 4.67 15.27 2.30
CA PRO A 81 5.35 15.25 1.01
C PRO A 81 4.59 16.00 -0.10
N LEU A 82 3.25 15.95 -0.06
CA LEU A 82 2.39 16.67 -1.01
C LEU A 82 2.64 18.18 -1.04
N PHE A 83 3.09 18.77 0.08
CA PHE A 83 3.44 20.19 0.16
C PHE A 83 4.53 20.59 -0.85
N TYR A 84 5.54 19.74 -1.04
CA TYR A 84 6.65 20.01 -1.96
C TYR A 84 6.22 19.77 -3.41
N LEU A 85 5.40 18.75 -3.66
CA LEU A 85 4.85 18.49 -4.99
C LEU A 85 4.00 19.67 -5.49
N HIS A 86 3.14 20.24 -4.63
CA HIS A 86 2.34 21.44 -4.97
C HIS A 86 3.17 22.71 -5.19
N ARG A 87 4.42 22.73 -4.71
CA ARG A 87 5.36 23.85 -4.93
C ARG A 87 6.25 23.66 -6.16
N GLY A 88 6.06 22.58 -6.93
CA GLY A 88 6.92 22.26 -8.05
C GLY A 88 8.33 21.88 -7.59
N GLN A 89 8.44 21.21 -6.45
CA GLN A 89 9.71 20.72 -5.88
C GLN A 89 9.70 19.18 -5.77
N PRO A 90 9.43 18.43 -6.87
CA PRO A 90 9.40 16.97 -6.83
C PRO A 90 10.74 16.34 -6.44
N GLU A 91 11.86 17.02 -6.72
CA GLU A 91 13.22 16.58 -6.40
C GLU A 91 13.45 16.36 -4.90
N VAL A 92 12.75 17.12 -4.05
CA VAL A 92 12.83 16.96 -2.58
C VAL A 92 12.23 15.62 -2.15
N VAL A 93 11.11 15.24 -2.77
CA VAL A 93 10.46 13.96 -2.50
C VAL A 93 11.27 12.83 -3.11
N ASP A 94 11.76 13.01 -4.34
CA ASP A 94 12.54 12.01 -5.08
C ASP A 94 13.85 11.64 -4.38
N ALA A 95 14.54 12.61 -3.78
CA ALA A 95 15.75 12.37 -2.99
C ALA A 95 15.49 11.46 -1.78
N LEU A 96 14.34 11.61 -1.10
CA LEU A 96 13.97 10.71 -0.01
C LEU A 96 13.63 9.30 -0.53
N LEU A 97 12.94 9.20 -1.67
CA LEU A 97 12.67 7.89 -2.28
C LEU A 97 13.97 7.17 -2.65
N GLU A 98 14.96 7.91 -3.17
CA GLU A 98 16.29 7.37 -3.45
C GLU A 98 17.01 6.90 -2.18
N ALA A 99 16.96 7.69 -1.11
CA ALA A 99 17.52 7.31 0.18
C ALA A 99 16.90 6.00 0.73
N ILE A 100 15.56 5.88 0.63
CA ILE A 100 14.84 4.67 1.05
C ILE A 100 15.23 3.45 0.20
N GLU A 101 15.27 3.60 -1.12
CA GLU A 101 15.58 2.50 -2.05
C GLU A 101 17.03 2.02 -1.93
N THR A 102 17.96 2.93 -1.66
CA THR A 102 19.39 2.61 -1.50
C THR A 102 19.77 2.17 -0.08
N GLY A 103 18.83 2.24 0.86
CA GLY A 103 19.09 1.96 2.28
C GLY A 103 20.00 2.99 2.94
N GLN A 104 20.17 4.16 2.32
CA GLN A 104 20.86 5.29 2.93
C GLN A 104 19.89 5.99 3.90
N ILE A 105 19.83 5.45 5.12
CA ILE A 105 19.14 6.12 6.22
C ILE A 105 20.09 7.22 6.73
N GLY A 106 19.72 8.48 6.56
CA GLY A 106 20.42 9.63 7.11
C GLY A 106 20.20 9.79 8.60
#